data_AF-A0A0E3BFY8-F1
#
_entry.id   AF-A0A0E3BFY8-F1
#
_cell.length_a   1.000
_cell.length_b   1.000
_cell.length_c   1.000
_cell.angle_alpha   90.00
_cell.angle_beta   90.00
_cell.angle_gamma   90.00
#
_symmetry.space_group_name_H-M   'P 1'
#
loop_
_entity.id
_entity.type
_entity.pdbx_description
1 polymer ?
#
loop_
_entity_poly.entity_id
_entity_poly.type
_entity_poly.pdbx_seq_one_letter_code
_entity_poly.pdbx_strand_id
1 'polypeptide(L)'
;MAKAHANSWEVTDEFWSRVEPLVPQPARDPDKQYKRAAGAGRPTKPPRLVFEAIMYVLRTGCQWKALPAERFGSASAIHQKFMLWSKAGFFENLWRAGLAEYDDFEGVAWRWQSIDGAMFKAPLAQEAVGRNPTDRGKKGQQASPAGGRAWRPVVTRRDRGQRARRDAT
;
A
#
# COMPACT_ATOMS: atom_id res chain seq x y z
N MET A 1 0.03 -3.81 -31.42
CA MET A 1 1.22 -4.27 -30.66
C MET A 1 0.78 -4.61 -29.25
N ALA A 2 1.04 -5.82 -28.76
CA ALA A 2 0.73 -6.19 -27.38
C ALA A 2 1.66 -5.38 -26.45
N LYS A 3 1.10 -4.63 -25.50
CA LYS A 3 1.89 -3.98 -24.44
C LYS A 3 2.56 -5.11 -23.65
N ALA A 4 3.89 -5.15 -23.65
CA ALA A 4 4.62 -5.96 -22.68
C ALA A 4 4.21 -5.47 -21.28
N HIS A 5 3.58 -6.35 -20.50
CA HIS A 5 3.27 -6.02 -19.11
C HIS A 5 4.61 -5.97 -18.37
N ALA A 6 4.96 -4.78 -17.85
CA ALA A 6 6.06 -4.65 -16.92
C ALA A 6 5.85 -5.63 -15.76
N ASN A 7 6.95 -6.15 -15.18
CA ASN A 7 6.80 -6.98 -13.99
C ASN A 7 6.05 -6.18 -12.92
N SER A 8 5.22 -6.84 -12.11
CA SER A 8 4.39 -6.13 -11.10
C SER A 8 5.17 -5.33 -10.05
N TRP A 9 6.50 -5.44 -10.01
CA TRP A 9 7.42 -4.68 -9.15
C TRP A 9 8.24 -3.63 -9.91
N GLU A 10 8.11 -3.54 -11.23
CA GLU A 10 8.79 -2.54 -12.05
C GLU A 10 8.00 -1.23 -12.05
N VAL A 11 8.73 -0.15 -11.77
CA VAL A 11 8.17 1.19 -11.72
C VAL A 11 8.35 1.81 -13.10
N THR A 12 7.25 1.89 -13.85
CA THR A 12 7.24 2.56 -15.16
C THR A 12 7.52 4.05 -14.99
N ASP A 13 8.02 4.69 -16.04
CA ASP A 13 8.27 6.15 -16.04
C ASP A 13 6.98 6.94 -15.78
N GLU A 14 5.86 6.48 -16.34
CA GLU A 14 4.55 7.09 -16.14
C GLU A 14 4.07 6.98 -14.70
N PHE A 15 4.28 5.83 -14.04
CA PHE A 15 3.94 5.69 -12.64
C PHE A 15 4.89 6.53 -11.77
N TRP A 16 6.18 6.52 -12.08
CA TRP A 16 7.18 7.29 -11.35
C TRP A 16 6.89 8.79 -11.38
N SER A 17 6.47 9.35 -12.51
CA SER A 17 6.18 10.79 -12.63
C SER A 17 5.06 11.27 -11.69
N ARG A 18 4.15 10.37 -11.29
CA ARG A 18 3.09 10.65 -10.31
C ARG A 18 3.56 10.45 -8.87
N VAL A 19 4.48 9.51 -8.65
CA VAL A 19 5.02 9.20 -7.31
C VAL A 19 6.10 10.19 -6.88
N GLU A 20 6.96 10.61 -7.80
CA GLU A 20 8.12 11.46 -7.55
C GLU A 20 7.80 12.75 -6.78
N PRO A 21 6.73 13.50 -7.11
CA PRO A 21 6.38 14.72 -6.36
C PRO A 21 6.00 14.46 -4.90
N LEU A 22 5.57 13.24 -4.56
CA LEU A 22 5.19 12.87 -3.20
C LEU A 22 6.41 12.53 -2.34
N VAL A 23 7.57 12.29 -2.95
CA VAL A 23 8.78 11.89 -2.22
C VAL A 23 9.22 13.00 -1.27
N PRO A 24 9.40 12.69 0.04
CA PRO A 24 9.86 13.66 1.01
C PRO A 24 11.22 14.24 0.63
N GLN A 25 11.27 15.57 0.49
CA GLN A 25 12.51 16.27 0.20
C GLN A 25 13.40 16.31 1.46
N PRO A 26 14.72 16.09 1.32
CA PRO A 26 15.64 16.21 2.45
C PRO A 26 15.67 17.66 2.97
N ALA A 27 15.08 17.91 4.14
CA ALA A 27 15.24 19.17 4.84
C ALA A 27 16.62 19.21 5.53
N ARG A 28 17.39 20.26 5.30
CA ARG A 28 18.58 20.56 6.10
C ARG A 28 18.16 21.28 7.35
N ASP A 29 18.78 20.91 8.46
CA ASP A 29 18.60 21.58 9.74
C ASP A 29 19.31 22.95 9.69
N PRO A 30 18.59 24.08 9.82
CA PRO A 30 19.19 25.40 9.70
C PRO A 30 20.21 25.69 10.80
N ASP A 31 20.08 25.03 11.97
CA ASP A 31 20.95 25.26 13.12
C ASP A 31 22.25 24.44 13.05
N LYS A 32 22.35 23.52 12.08
CA LYS A 32 23.54 22.69 11.88
C LYS A 32 24.44 23.24 10.78
N GLN A 33 25.68 23.51 11.14
CA GLN A 33 26.70 23.87 10.16
C GLN A 33 27.25 22.62 9.46
N TYR A 34 26.82 22.41 8.22
CA TYR A 34 27.29 21.30 7.38
C TYR A 34 28.64 21.66 6.74
N LYS A 35 29.73 21.07 7.21
CA LYS A 35 31.05 21.16 6.54
C LYS A 35 31.14 20.10 5.43
N ARG A 36 31.31 20.54 4.18
CA ARG A 36 31.64 19.62 3.07
C ARG A 36 33.14 19.39 3.07
N ALA A 37 33.57 18.16 3.35
CA ALA A 37 34.95 17.72 3.15
C ALA A 37 35.03 16.80 1.92
N ALA A 38 36.16 16.80 1.22
CA ALA A 38 36.42 15.82 0.18
C ALA A 38 36.38 14.41 0.81
N GLY A 39 35.51 13.53 0.30
CA GLY A 39 35.26 12.21 0.88
C GLY A 39 34.18 12.16 1.98
N ALA A 40 33.49 13.26 2.27
CA ALA A 40 32.42 13.27 3.26
C ALA A 40 31.15 12.54 2.76
N GLY A 41 31.01 11.29 3.19
CA GLY A 41 29.78 10.50 3.09
C GLY A 41 29.55 9.82 1.73
N ARG A 42 28.84 8.69 1.76
CA ARG A 42 28.38 8.01 0.54
C ARG A 42 27.24 8.83 -0.10
N PRO A 43 27.24 9.05 -1.42
CA PRO A 43 26.13 9.74 -2.09
C PRO A 43 24.81 9.02 -1.81
N THR A 44 23.74 9.81 -1.65
CA THR A 44 22.40 9.27 -1.42
C THR A 44 21.94 8.52 -2.67
N LYS A 45 21.29 7.38 -2.48
CA LYS A 45 20.72 6.62 -3.60
C LYS A 45 19.59 7.43 -4.27
N PRO A 46 19.43 7.34 -5.60
CA PRO A 46 18.33 7.98 -6.31
C PRO A 46 16.98 7.55 -5.71
N PRO A 47 15.99 8.47 -5.53
CA PRO A 47 14.69 8.14 -4.96
C PRO A 47 13.96 7.02 -5.71
N ARG A 48 14.00 7.03 -7.04
CA ARG A 48 13.39 5.98 -7.87
C ARG A 48 13.91 4.59 -7.54
N LEU A 49 15.24 4.45 -7.45
CA LEU A 49 15.87 3.17 -7.13
C LEU A 49 15.47 2.67 -5.73
N VAL A 50 15.36 3.58 -4.77
CA VAL A 50 14.87 3.26 -3.42
C VAL A 50 13.41 2.79 -3.47
N PHE A 51 12.57 3.50 -4.22
CA PHE A 51 11.16 3.15 -4.37
C PHE A 51 10.96 1.79 -5.06
N GLU A 52 11.67 1.53 -6.16
CA GLU A 52 11.67 0.23 -6.84
C GLU A 52 12.10 -0.91 -5.91
N ALA A 53 13.12 -0.69 -5.08
CA ALA A 53 13.56 -1.69 -4.11
C ALA A 53 12.48 -1.99 -3.06
N ILE A 54 11.77 -0.95 -2.59
CA ILE A 54 10.66 -1.11 -1.65
C ILE A 54 9.52 -1.88 -2.31
N MET A 55 9.15 -1.54 -3.56
CA MET A 55 8.14 -2.27 -4.32
C MET A 55 8.51 -3.75 -4.51
N TYR A 56 9.77 -4.04 -4.78
CA TYR A 56 10.28 -5.41 -4.89
C TYR A 56 10.08 -6.20 -3.58
N VAL A 57 10.45 -5.61 -2.44
CA VAL A 57 10.27 -6.25 -1.12
C VAL A 57 8.78 -6.48 -0.82
N LEU A 58 7.94 -5.47 -1.03
CA LEU A 58 6.50 -5.59 -0.78
C LEU A 58 5.83 -6.62 -1.69
N ARG A 59 6.26 -6.72 -2.95
CA ARG A 59 5.66 -7.63 -3.92
C ARG A 59 6.07 -9.09 -3.71
N THR A 60 7.33 -9.32 -3.35
CA THR A 60 7.92 -10.66 -3.16
C THR A 60 7.75 -11.17 -1.73
N GLY A 61 7.58 -10.29 -0.75
CA GLY A 61 7.59 -10.63 0.66
C GLY A 61 8.96 -11.07 1.18
N CYS A 62 10.03 -10.81 0.43
CA CYS A 62 11.36 -11.22 0.85
C CYS A 62 11.83 -10.41 2.06
N GLN A 63 12.74 -10.98 2.86
CA GLN A 63 13.37 -10.23 3.94
C GLN A 63 14.26 -9.13 3.35
N TRP A 64 14.37 -7.98 4.03
CA TRP A 64 15.24 -6.88 3.60
C TRP A 64 16.68 -7.32 3.26
N LYS A 65 17.25 -8.24 4.06
CA LYS A 65 18.61 -8.76 3.83
C LYS A 65 18.74 -9.63 2.57
N ALA A 66 17.63 -10.17 2.06
CA ALA A 66 17.57 -10.94 0.83
C ALA A 66 17.35 -10.07 -0.42
N LEU A 67 17.28 -8.74 -0.26
CA LEU A 67 17.18 -7.83 -1.39
C LEU A 67 18.41 -7.96 -2.30
N PRO A 68 18.25 -8.12 -3.63
CA PRO A 68 19.38 -8.26 -4.55
C PRO A 68 20.33 -7.06 -4.50
N ALA A 69 21.50 -7.27 -3.90
CA ALA A 69 22.51 -6.21 -3.70
C ALA A 69 23.13 -5.74 -5.02
N GLU A 70 23.18 -6.60 -6.04
CA GLU A 70 23.69 -6.27 -7.37
C GLU A 70 22.85 -5.18 -8.05
N ARG A 71 21.52 -5.22 -7.88
CA ARG A 71 20.60 -4.24 -8.46
C ARG A 71 20.40 -3.02 -7.57
N PHE A 72 20.15 -3.24 -6.28
CA PHE A 72 19.68 -2.18 -5.38
C PHE A 72 20.76 -1.67 -4.42
N GLY A 73 21.89 -2.36 -4.31
CA GLY A 73 22.95 -2.07 -3.34
C GLY A 73 22.55 -2.40 -1.91
N SER A 74 23.12 -1.67 -0.93
CA SER A 74 22.90 -1.96 0.50
C SER A 74 21.42 -1.95 0.91
N ALA A 75 20.94 -3.10 1.39
CA ALA A 75 19.62 -3.28 1.96
C ALA A 75 19.37 -2.37 3.17
N SER A 76 20.35 -2.22 4.06
CA SER A 76 20.25 -1.35 5.24
C SER A 76 19.97 0.10 4.86
N ALA A 77 20.63 0.61 3.82
CA ALA A 77 20.40 1.98 3.35
C ALA A 77 18.98 2.18 2.78
N ILE A 78 18.42 1.15 2.14
CA ILE A 78 17.05 1.19 1.59
C ILE A 78 16.04 1.11 2.73
N HIS A 79 16.24 0.21 3.68
CA HIS A 79 15.37 0.09 4.84
C HIS A 79 15.36 1.37 5.69
N GLN A 80 16.51 2.01 5.89
CA GLN A 80 16.58 3.33 6.54
C GLN A 80 15.76 4.39 5.80
N LYS A 81 15.80 4.41 4.46
CA LYS A 81 14.97 5.32 3.66
C LYS A 81 13.48 4.98 3.73
N PHE A 82 13.13 3.70 3.70
CA PHE A 82 11.75 3.24 3.94
C PHE A 82 11.21 3.78 5.26
N MET A 83 11.97 3.64 6.35
CA MET A 83 11.59 4.15 7.67
C MET A 83 11.43 5.68 7.69
N LEU A 84 12.37 6.41 7.06
CA LEU A 84 12.30 7.86 6.95
C LEU A 84 11.05 8.32 6.19
N TRP A 85 10.77 7.68 5.05
CA TRP A 85 9.61 7.99 4.22
C TRP A 85 8.29 7.62 4.89
N SER A 86 8.25 6.48 5.59
CA SER A 86 7.12 6.07 6.41
C SER A 86 6.83 7.10 7.50
N LYS A 87 7.84 7.54 8.25
CA LYS A 87 7.69 8.58 9.27
C LYS A 87 7.25 9.93 8.68
N ALA A 88 7.68 10.24 7.45
CA ALA A 88 7.28 11.45 6.74
C ALA A 88 5.90 11.36 6.06
N GLY A 89 5.16 10.26 6.24
CA GLY A 89 3.82 10.09 5.67
C GLY A 89 3.78 9.81 4.16
N PHE A 90 4.93 9.47 3.54
CA PHE A 90 5.00 9.23 2.10
C PHE A 90 4.00 8.18 1.61
N PHE A 91 3.94 7.02 2.27
CA PHE A 91 3.06 5.93 1.87
C PHE A 91 1.58 6.27 2.06
N GLU A 92 1.26 7.07 3.07
CA GLU A 92 -0.11 7.54 3.28
C GLU A 92 -0.52 8.51 2.18
N ASN A 93 0.35 9.46 1.82
CA ASN A 93 0.10 10.38 0.70
C ASN A 93 -0.02 9.63 -0.63
N LEU A 94 0.83 8.64 -0.86
CA LEU A 94 0.77 7.77 -2.03
C LEU A 94 -0.55 6.99 -2.09
N TRP A 95 -0.98 6.40 -0.96
CA TRP A 95 -2.27 5.72 -0.87
C TRP A 95 -3.42 6.68 -1.21
N ARG A 96 -3.46 7.86 -0.58
CA ARG A 96 -4.51 8.87 -0.82
C ARG A 96 -4.58 9.29 -2.28
N ALA A 97 -3.43 9.51 -2.92
CA ALA A 97 -3.36 9.82 -4.35
C ALA A 97 -3.92 8.68 -5.21
N GLY A 98 -3.56 7.43 -4.89
CA GLY A 98 -4.09 6.25 -5.57
C GLY A 98 -5.60 6.07 -5.39
N LEU A 99 -6.14 6.36 -4.20
CA LEU A 99 -7.59 6.32 -3.97
C LEU A 99 -8.34 7.40 -4.75
N ALA A 100 -7.78 8.62 -4.83
CA ALA A 100 -8.38 9.68 -5.63
C ALA A 100 -8.42 9.30 -7.12
N GLU A 101 -7.31 8.77 -7.64
CA GLU A 101 -7.25 8.26 -9.01
C GLU A 101 -8.27 7.13 -9.23
N TYR A 102 -8.38 6.18 -8.30
CA TYR A 102 -9.35 5.08 -8.39
C TYR A 102 -10.81 5.55 -8.31
N ASP A 103 -11.10 6.57 -7.50
CA ASP A 103 -12.42 7.21 -7.42
C ASP A 103 -12.80 7.85 -8.76
N ASP A 104 -11.86 8.51 -9.43
CA ASP A 104 -12.09 9.08 -10.77
C ASP A 104 -12.37 7.99 -11.84
N PHE A 105 -11.73 6.82 -11.72
CA PHE A 105 -11.88 5.74 -12.70
C PHE A 105 -13.12 4.85 -12.48
N GLU A 106 -13.32 4.37 -11.25
CA GLU A 106 -14.31 3.35 -10.91
C GLU A 106 -15.35 3.83 -9.89
N GLY A 107 -15.06 4.92 -9.17
CA GLY A 107 -15.89 5.47 -8.10
C GLY A 107 -15.72 4.71 -6.78
N VAL A 108 -15.53 5.46 -5.71
CA VAL A 108 -15.45 4.98 -4.33
C VAL A 108 -16.71 5.41 -3.58
N ALA A 109 -17.38 4.44 -2.94
CA ALA A 109 -18.54 4.71 -2.10
C ALA A 109 -18.14 5.32 -0.75
N TRP A 110 -17.64 6.56 -0.75
CA TRP A 110 -17.07 7.23 0.44
C TRP A 110 -17.97 7.22 1.68
N ARG A 111 -19.30 7.32 1.48
CA ARG A 111 -20.30 7.37 2.57
C ARG A 111 -20.58 6.02 3.22
N TRP A 112 -20.31 4.92 2.52
CA TRP A 112 -20.66 3.60 2.99
C TRP A 112 -19.53 2.63 2.67
N GLN A 113 -18.65 2.44 3.66
CA GLN A 113 -17.54 1.50 3.60
C GLN A 113 -17.81 0.39 4.60
N SER A 114 -17.67 -0.86 4.15
CA SER A 114 -17.66 -2.02 5.03
C SER A 114 -16.21 -2.41 5.25
N ILE A 115 -15.79 -2.56 6.50
CA ILE A 115 -14.49 -3.15 6.84
C ILE A 115 -14.74 -4.63 7.05
N ASP A 116 -14.20 -5.48 6.17
CA ASP A 116 -14.12 -6.91 6.41
C ASP A 116 -12.79 -7.25 7.10
N GLY A 117 -12.86 -8.04 8.16
CA GLY A 117 -11.70 -8.55 8.87
C GLY A 117 -11.71 -10.06 8.80
N ALA A 118 -10.59 -10.67 8.42
CA ALA A 118 -10.43 -12.12 8.52
C ALA A 118 -9.76 -12.46 9.86
N MET A 119 -10.51 -13.06 10.77
CA MET A 119 -9.97 -13.61 12.02
C MET A 119 -9.50 -15.04 11.77
N PHE A 120 -8.20 -15.21 11.54
CA PHE A 120 -7.58 -16.53 11.47
C PHE A 120 -7.23 -17.01 12.88
N LYS A 121 -7.32 -18.32 13.12
CA LYS A 121 -6.87 -18.91 14.38
C LYS A 121 -5.36 -18.77 14.49
N ALA A 122 -4.87 -18.40 15.67
CA ALA A 122 -3.45 -18.53 15.99
C ALA A 122 -3.12 -20.04 16.01
N PRO A 123 -2.28 -20.55 15.08
CA PRO A 123 -2.10 -22.00 14.90
C PRO A 123 -1.55 -22.72 16.13
N LEU A 124 -0.86 -21.99 17.01
CA LEU A 124 -0.11 -22.52 18.15
C LEU A 124 -0.70 -22.17 19.53
N ALA A 125 -1.88 -21.54 19.58
CA ALA A 125 -2.45 -21.04 20.84
C ALA A 125 -3.47 -22.00 21.50
N GLN A 126 -3.53 -23.28 21.09
CA GLN A 126 -4.57 -24.22 21.53
C GLN A 126 -4.62 -24.43 23.06
N GLU A 127 -3.47 -24.43 23.73
CA GLU A 127 -3.38 -24.67 25.17
C GLU A 127 -3.91 -23.50 26.02
N ALA A 128 -3.83 -22.27 25.50
CA ALA A 128 -4.21 -21.05 26.23
C ALA A 128 -5.65 -20.59 25.98
N VAL A 129 -6.29 -21.01 24.88
CA VAL A 129 -7.59 -20.45 24.43
C VAL A 129 -8.79 -21.38 24.57
N GLY A 130 -8.59 -22.60 25.06
CA GLY A 130 -9.66 -23.59 25.24
C GLY A 130 -10.32 -24.05 23.93
N ARG A 131 -11.30 -24.96 24.04
CA ARG A 131 -12.03 -25.50 22.88
C ARG A 131 -12.87 -24.41 22.21
N ASN A 132 -12.82 -24.36 20.88
CA ASN A 132 -13.51 -23.37 20.06
C ASN A 132 -15.04 -23.38 20.32
N PRO A 133 -15.71 -22.22 20.52
CA PRO A 133 -17.16 -22.16 20.69
C PRO A 133 -17.96 -22.69 19.48
N THR A 134 -17.34 -22.72 18.29
CA THR A 134 -17.92 -23.26 17.05
C THR A 134 -17.76 -24.77 16.90
N ASP A 135 -17.12 -25.44 17.87
CA ASP A 135 -17.01 -26.89 17.88
C ASP A 135 -18.41 -27.50 18.01
N ARG A 136 -18.79 -28.33 17.03
CA ARG A 136 -20.18 -28.66 16.64
C ARG A 136 -20.94 -29.51 17.67
N GLY A 137 -20.41 -29.64 18.88
CA GLY A 137 -20.95 -30.43 19.99
C GLY A 137 -21.93 -29.70 20.92
N LYS A 138 -22.20 -28.40 20.73
CA LYS A 138 -23.22 -27.70 21.53
C LYS A 138 -24.56 -27.61 20.80
N LYS A 139 -25.59 -28.27 21.36
CA LYS A 139 -27.01 -27.93 21.12
C LYS A 139 -27.34 -26.61 21.84
N GLY A 140 -26.91 -25.49 21.29
CA GLY A 140 -27.28 -24.17 21.77
C GLY A 140 -28.40 -23.60 20.91
N GLN A 141 -29.54 -23.26 21.51
CA GLN A 141 -30.53 -22.43 20.82
C GLN A 141 -29.88 -21.10 20.47
N GLN A 142 -29.82 -20.79 19.19
CA GLN A 142 -29.26 -19.56 18.67
C GLN A 142 -30.34 -18.49 18.82
N ALA A 143 -30.11 -17.48 19.67
CA ALA A 143 -30.98 -16.32 19.73
C ALA A 143 -30.90 -15.59 18.38
N SER A 144 -32.06 -15.27 17.80
CA SER A 144 -32.13 -14.45 16.59
C SER A 144 -31.44 -13.11 16.85
N PRO A 145 -30.54 -12.64 15.96
CA PRO A 145 -29.90 -11.34 16.16
C PRO A 145 -30.96 -10.24 16.12
N ALA A 146 -31.00 -9.42 17.17
CA ALA A 146 -31.84 -8.23 17.22
C ALA A 146 -31.25 -7.19 16.25
N GLY A 147 -31.77 -7.13 15.03
CA GLY A 147 -31.37 -6.09 14.07
C GLY A 147 -31.32 -6.50 12.59
N GLY A 148 -31.86 -7.64 12.19
CA GLY A 148 -31.95 -8.03 10.79
C GLY A 148 -32.87 -7.11 9.98
N ARG A 149 -32.40 -5.92 9.58
CA ARG A 149 -33.01 -5.19 8.47
C ARG A 149 -32.61 -5.88 7.17
N ALA A 150 -33.58 -6.14 6.30
CA ALA A 150 -33.34 -6.61 4.95
C ALA A 150 -32.36 -5.65 4.24
N TRP A 151 -31.30 -6.22 3.66
CA TRP A 151 -30.33 -5.49 2.85
C TRP A 151 -31.07 -4.70 1.76
N ARG A 152 -31.03 -3.38 1.86
CA ARG A 152 -31.51 -2.45 0.84
C ARG A 152 -30.37 -1.47 0.56
N PRO A 153 -29.60 -1.64 -0.53
CA PRO A 153 -28.59 -0.67 -0.89
C PRO A 153 -29.31 0.62 -1.25
N VAL A 154 -29.21 1.63 -0.38
CA VAL A 154 -29.64 3.01 -0.67
C VAL A 154 -28.59 3.59 -1.60
N VAL A 155 -28.69 3.25 -2.89
CA VAL A 155 -27.90 3.87 -3.95
C VAL A 155 -28.51 5.24 -4.20
N THR A 156 -27.95 6.31 -3.63
CA THR A 156 -28.51 7.67 -3.84
C THR A 156 -28.08 8.32 -5.15
N ARG A 157 -27.23 7.68 -5.96
CA ARG A 157 -27.18 7.80 -7.44
C ARG A 157 -25.93 7.06 -7.96
N ARG A 158 -26.15 6.05 -8.78
CA ARG A 158 -25.23 5.65 -9.85
C ARG A 158 -25.56 6.59 -11.01
N ASP A 159 -24.83 7.68 -11.18
CA ASP A 159 -24.90 8.40 -12.44
C ASP A 159 -24.07 7.63 -13.46
N ARG A 160 -24.72 6.69 -14.16
CA ARG A 160 -24.18 6.08 -15.37
C ARG A 160 -24.28 7.12 -16.49
N GLY A 161 -23.52 8.21 -16.35
CA GLY A 161 -23.30 9.20 -17.41
C GLY A 161 -22.60 8.51 -18.57
N GLN A 162 -23.11 8.75 -19.77
CA GLN A 162 -22.79 7.97 -20.96
C GLN A 162 -21.29 7.87 -21.25
N ARG A 163 -20.85 6.68 -21.65
CA ARG A 163 -19.56 6.49 -22.32
C ARG A 163 -19.46 7.49 -23.47
N ALA A 164 -18.52 8.42 -23.39
CA ALA A 164 -18.05 9.13 -24.57
C ALA A 164 -17.47 8.07 -25.53
N ARG A 165 -18.21 7.75 -26.60
CA ARG A 165 -17.64 7.08 -27.76
C ARG A 165 -16.57 8.04 -28.30
N ARG A 166 -15.31 7.65 -28.19
CA ARG A 166 -14.26 8.26 -29.01
C ARG A 166 -14.43 7.65 -30.39
N ASP A 167 -15.02 8.43 -31.29
CA ASP A 167 -14.92 8.15 -32.72
C ASP A 167 -13.44 8.27 -33.10
N ALA A 168 -12.95 7.20 -33.72
CA ALA A 168 -11.62 7.17 -34.31
C ALA A 168 -11.66 7.91 -35.63
N THR A 169 -10.75 8.87 -35.79
CA THR A 169 -10.32 9.41 -37.08
C THR A 169 -8.81 9.44 -37.10
#